data_AF-A0A3N5F905-F1
#
_entry.id   AF-A0A3N5F905-F1
#
_cell.length_a   1.000
_cell.length_b   1.000
_cell.length_c   1.000
_cell.angle_alpha   90.00
_cell.angle_beta   90.00
_cell.angle_gamma   90.00
#
_symmetry.space_group_name_H-M   'P 1'
#
loop_
_entity.id
_entity.type
_entity.pdbx_description
1 polymer ?
#
loop_
_entity_poly.entity_id
_entity_poly.type
_entity_poly.pdbx_seq_one_letter_code
_entity_poly.pdbx_strand_id
1 'polypeptide(L)'
;MTPTNNAWSKTSWKEFTALQQPLWPEQTEVDRVLSDLSQLPPLVFAGEIRALKSLLAKAVRGDAFLLQGGDCSEDFSKITAPKIRETLKVLLQMAIILTYAGGKPVIKVGRIAGQFAKPRSSNTEKVNGIEIPSYRGDMVNRPEPIEAARIPNPKYMMKGYNMAAST
;
A
#
# COMPACT_ATOMS: atom_id res chain seq x y z
N MET A 1 -31.75 11.43 -3.53
CA MET A 1 -31.70 10.00 -3.21
C MET A 1 -31.31 9.86 -1.75
N THR A 2 -32.22 9.31 -0.96
CA THR A 2 -32.12 9.04 0.47
C THR A 2 -30.89 8.17 0.76
N PRO A 3 -30.12 8.41 1.83
CA PRO A 3 -29.09 7.47 2.24
C PRO A 3 -29.79 6.19 2.66
N THR A 4 -29.64 5.12 1.88
CA THR A 4 -29.95 3.78 2.38
C THR A 4 -29.09 3.58 3.62
N ASN A 5 -29.73 3.17 4.70
CA ASN A 5 -29.11 2.92 6.00
C ASN A 5 -28.24 1.65 5.89
N ASN A 6 -27.20 1.69 5.06
CA ASN A 6 -26.25 0.60 4.91
C ASN A 6 -25.34 0.63 6.12
N ALA A 7 -25.68 -0.18 7.12
CA ALA A 7 -24.82 -0.42 8.27
C ALA A 7 -23.42 -0.81 7.76
N TRP A 8 -22.41 -0.11 8.26
CA TRP A 8 -21.02 -0.36 7.85
C TRP A 8 -20.63 -1.81 8.16
N SER A 9 -20.00 -2.47 7.20
CA SER A 9 -19.41 -3.80 7.36
C SER A 9 -18.10 -3.88 6.58
N LYS A 10 -17.29 -4.93 6.81
CA LYS A 10 -16.04 -5.14 6.06
C LYS A 10 -16.25 -5.31 4.54
N THR A 11 -17.48 -5.63 4.13
CA THR A 11 -17.83 -5.91 2.72
C THR A 11 -18.76 -4.88 2.10
N SER A 12 -19.29 -3.92 2.87
CA SER A 12 -20.26 -2.94 2.35
C SER A 12 -19.71 -2.07 1.22
N TRP A 13 -18.39 -1.92 1.11
CA TRP A 13 -17.75 -1.20 0.00
C TRP A 13 -17.97 -1.87 -1.37
N LYS A 14 -18.21 -3.19 -1.41
CA LYS A 14 -18.44 -3.94 -2.66
C LYS A 14 -19.74 -3.55 -3.37
N GLU A 15 -20.65 -2.88 -2.66
CA GLU A 15 -21.91 -2.35 -3.19
C GLU A 15 -21.72 -1.02 -3.96
N PHE A 16 -20.50 -0.46 -3.93
CA PHE A 16 -20.13 0.78 -4.61
C PHE A 16 -19.15 0.53 -5.75
N THR A 17 -19.14 1.43 -6.73
CA THR A 17 -18.18 1.38 -7.84
C THR A 17 -16.74 1.56 -7.34
N ALA A 18 -15.92 0.52 -7.48
CA ALA A 18 -14.50 0.54 -7.18
C ALA A 18 -13.67 0.60 -8.47
N LEU A 19 -13.03 1.73 -8.73
CA LEU A 19 -12.12 1.89 -9.86
C LEU A 19 -10.76 1.22 -9.58
N GLN A 20 -9.96 1.00 -10.63
CA GLN A 20 -8.58 0.52 -10.56
C GLN A 20 -8.38 -0.89 -9.99
N GLN A 21 -9.46 -1.65 -9.81
CA GLN A 21 -9.36 -3.06 -9.40
C GLN A 21 -8.69 -3.89 -10.49
N PRO A 22 -7.84 -4.86 -10.13
CA PRO A 22 -7.32 -5.81 -11.09
C PRO A 22 -8.43 -6.65 -11.72
N LEU A 23 -8.29 -6.96 -13.01
CA LEU A 23 -9.12 -7.94 -13.69
C LEU A 23 -8.59 -9.33 -13.34
N TRP A 24 -9.03 -9.87 -12.21
CA TRP A 24 -8.64 -11.21 -11.76
C TRP A 24 -9.16 -12.27 -12.75
N PRO A 25 -8.32 -13.20 -13.22
CA PRO A 25 -8.77 -14.25 -14.13
C PRO A 25 -9.80 -15.20 -13.49
N GLU A 26 -9.59 -15.55 -12.22
CA GLU A 26 -10.37 -16.55 -11.51
C GLU A 26 -10.78 -16.05 -10.13
N GLN A 27 -12.08 -15.82 -9.91
CA GLN A 27 -12.59 -15.29 -8.64
C GLN A 27 -12.45 -16.31 -7.49
N THR A 28 -12.56 -17.60 -7.77
CA THR A 28 -12.39 -18.67 -6.77
C THR A 28 -10.99 -18.66 -6.14
N GLU A 29 -9.94 -18.40 -6.92
CA GLU A 29 -8.58 -18.25 -6.41
C GLU A 29 -8.41 -16.96 -5.59
N VAL A 30 -9.08 -15.86 -5.96
CA VAL A 30 -9.11 -14.63 -5.15
C VAL A 30 -9.72 -14.93 -3.79
N ASP A 31 -10.89 -15.57 -3.76
CA ASP A 31 -11.61 -15.87 -2.51
C ASP A 31 -10.80 -16.81 -1.61
N ARG A 32 -10.11 -17.80 -2.20
CA ARG A 32 -9.19 -18.69 -1.47
C ARG A 32 -8.05 -17.91 -0.82
N VAL A 33 -7.37 -17.04 -1.56
CA VAL A 33 -6.26 -16.22 -1.01
C VAL A 33 -6.76 -15.25 0.06
N LEU A 34 -7.94 -14.65 -0.11
CA LEU A 34 -8.53 -13.77 0.90
C LEU A 34 -8.90 -14.53 2.18
N SER A 35 -9.42 -15.75 2.06
CA SER A 35 -9.66 -16.63 3.19
C SER A 35 -8.37 -16.92 3.95
N ASP A 36 -7.30 -17.30 3.25
CA ASP A 36 -5.99 -17.56 3.87
C ASP A 36 -5.44 -16.31 4.58
N LEU A 37 -5.45 -15.15 3.90
CA LEU A 37 -4.99 -13.87 4.47
C LEU A 37 -5.77 -13.48 5.74
N SER A 38 -7.07 -13.80 5.80
CA SER A 38 -7.91 -13.45 6.96
C SER A 38 -7.51 -14.15 8.26
N GLN A 39 -6.77 -15.25 8.17
CA GLN A 39 -6.29 -16.03 9.31
C GLN A 39 -4.91 -15.60 9.80
N LEU A 40 -4.20 -14.76 9.04
CA LEU A 40 -2.85 -14.35 9.38
C LEU A 40 -2.83 -13.22 10.43
N PRO A 41 -1.75 -13.11 11.23
CA PRO A 41 -1.60 -12.01 12.17
C PRO A 41 -1.68 -10.64 11.48
N PRO A 42 -2.28 -9.63 12.14
CA PRO A 42 -2.31 -8.29 11.58
C PRO A 42 -0.90 -7.68 11.55
N LEU A 43 -0.63 -6.80 10.57
CA LEU A 43 0.64 -6.07 10.49
C LEU A 43 0.77 -4.98 11.57
N VAL A 44 -0.36 -4.48 12.08
CA VAL A 44 -0.41 -3.44 13.11
C VAL A 44 -1.52 -3.72 14.12
N PHE A 45 -1.33 -3.29 15.35
CA PHE A 45 -2.32 -3.39 16.41
C PHE A 45 -3.25 -2.18 16.43
N ALA A 46 -4.50 -2.39 16.85
CA ALA A 46 -5.48 -1.31 16.95
C ALA A 46 -5.05 -0.18 17.90
N GLY A 47 -4.20 -0.48 18.90
CA GLY A 47 -3.62 0.53 19.80
C GLY A 47 -2.70 1.51 19.07
N GLU A 48 -1.88 1.03 18.13
CA GLU A 48 -0.95 1.85 17.34
C GLU A 48 -1.71 2.79 16.41
N ILE A 49 -2.81 2.32 15.81
CA ILE A 49 -3.70 3.15 14.98
C ILE A 49 -4.33 4.27 15.81
N ARG A 50 -4.80 3.98 17.03
CA ARG A 50 -5.35 5.00 17.95
C ARG A 50 -4.28 6.00 18.38
N ALA A 51 -3.06 5.55 18.64
CA ALA A 51 -1.93 6.42 18.96
C ALA A 51 -1.60 7.35 17.78
N LEU A 52 -1.49 6.81 16.56
CA LEU A 52 -1.27 7.62 15.35
C LEU A 52 -2.38 8.64 15.14
N LYS A 53 -3.65 8.25 15.31
CA LYS A 53 -4.79 9.18 15.22
C LYS A 53 -4.67 10.34 16.21
N SER A 54 -4.27 10.06 17.45
CA SER A 54 -4.03 11.10 18.47
C SER A 54 -2.88 12.04 18.07
N LEU A 55 -1.79 11.50 17.52
CA LEU A 55 -0.68 12.29 16.99
C LEU A 55 -1.12 13.17 15.82
N LEU A 56 -1.85 12.63 14.85
CA LEU A 56 -2.36 13.41 13.70
C LEU A 56 -3.30 14.54 14.15
N ALA A 57 -4.09 14.34 15.22
CA ALA A 57 -4.90 15.40 15.80
C ALA A 57 -4.05 16.57 16.34
N LYS A 58 -2.84 16.31 16.84
CA LYS A 58 -1.87 17.37 17.19
C LYS A 58 -1.42 18.14 15.96
N ALA A 59 -1.14 17.45 14.85
CA ALA A 59 -0.73 18.12 13.61
C ALA A 59 -1.85 19.03 13.05
N VAL A 60 -3.11 18.60 13.11
CA VAL A 60 -4.27 19.42 12.70
C VAL A 60 -4.38 20.70 13.52
N ARG A 61 -4.08 20.66 14.82
CA ARG A 61 -4.05 21.85 15.68
C ARG A 61 -2.80 22.73 15.50
N GLY A 62 -1.84 22.28 14.69
CA GLY A 62 -0.56 22.94 14.52
C GLY A 62 0.44 22.66 15.64
N ASP A 63 0.18 21.69 16.52
CA ASP A 63 1.09 21.33 17.63
C ASP A 63 2.20 20.35 17.21
N ALA A 64 2.14 19.82 15.98
CA ALA A 64 3.09 18.87 15.41
C ALA A 64 3.14 19.01 13.88
N PHE A 65 4.16 18.42 13.25
CA PHE A 65 4.29 18.35 11.79
C PHE A 65 4.28 16.89 11.32
N LEU A 66 3.59 16.57 10.23
CA LEU A 66 3.58 15.23 9.63
C LEU A 66 4.65 15.13 8.55
N LEU A 67 5.62 14.23 8.75
CA LEU A 67 6.56 13.80 7.72
C LEU A 67 6.16 12.40 7.25
N GLN A 68 5.69 12.30 6.01
CA GLN A 68 5.40 11.03 5.35
C GLN A 68 6.32 10.85 4.14
N GLY A 69 7.03 9.72 4.07
CA GLY A 69 8.01 9.49 3.01
C GLY A 69 8.38 8.02 2.85
N GLY A 70 8.91 7.66 1.69
CA GLY A 70 9.30 6.30 1.33
C GLY A 70 9.15 6.07 -0.17
N ASP A 71 9.15 4.81 -0.59
CA ASP A 71 9.11 4.47 -2.01
C ASP A 71 7.76 4.86 -2.66
N CYS A 72 7.81 5.16 -3.97
CA CYS A 72 6.61 5.41 -4.76
C CYS A 72 5.76 4.13 -4.86
N SER A 73 6.43 3.03 -5.21
CA SER A 73 5.93 1.66 -5.19
C SER A 73 7.06 0.78 -4.69
N GLU A 74 6.80 -0.01 -3.67
CA GLU A 74 7.70 -1.07 -3.23
C GLU A 74 7.71 -2.20 -4.27
N ASP A 75 8.87 -2.85 -4.41
CA ASP A 75 9.16 -3.93 -5.35
C ASP A 75 9.65 -5.12 -4.54
N PHE A 76 9.07 -6.31 -4.74
CA PHE A 76 9.40 -7.51 -3.97
C PHE A 76 10.88 -7.88 -4.07
N SER A 77 11.57 -7.56 -5.16
CA SER A 77 13.00 -7.81 -5.32
C SER A 77 13.87 -6.86 -4.49
N LYS A 78 13.31 -5.75 -4.00
CA LYS A 78 14.03 -4.69 -3.29
C LYS A 78 13.70 -4.63 -1.80
N ILE A 79 12.80 -5.49 -1.31
CA ILE A 79 12.53 -5.66 0.11
C ILE A 79 13.72 -6.41 0.74
N THR A 80 14.70 -5.64 1.18
CA THR A 80 15.94 -6.13 1.78
C THR A 80 16.30 -5.25 2.97
N ALA A 81 16.90 -5.86 4.01
CA ALA A 81 17.30 -5.14 5.22
C ALA A 81 18.18 -3.91 4.94
N PRO A 82 19.19 -3.94 4.04
CA PRO A 82 19.94 -2.75 3.69
C PRO A 82 19.07 -1.62 3.11
N LYS A 83 18.17 -1.94 2.16
CA LYS A 83 17.31 -0.93 1.53
C LYS A 83 16.33 -0.31 2.53
N ILE A 84 15.70 -1.13 3.36
CA ILE A 84 14.81 -0.68 4.44
C ILE A 84 15.56 0.27 5.39
N ARG A 85 16.76 -0.14 5.84
CA ARG A 85 17.60 0.67 6.71
C ARG A 85 17.94 2.03 6.10
N GLU A 86 18.37 2.08 4.84
CA GLU A 86 18.71 3.35 4.20
C GLU A 86 17.48 4.26 4.03
N THR A 87 16.30 3.72 3.71
CA THR A 87 15.05 4.48 3.68
C THR A 87 14.70 5.05 5.06
N LEU A 88 14.81 4.25 6.12
CA LEU A 88 14.56 4.70 7.50
C LEU A 88 15.56 5.78 7.93
N LYS A 89 16.85 5.65 7.58
CA LYS A 89 17.86 6.67 7.88
C LYS A 89 17.49 8.03 7.29
N VAL A 90 17.11 8.07 6.01
CA VAL A 90 16.71 9.33 5.35
C VAL A 90 15.50 9.94 6.04
N LEU A 91 14.47 9.13 6.34
CA LEU A 91 13.27 9.60 7.03
C LEU A 91 13.58 10.18 8.42
N LEU A 92 14.46 9.52 9.19
CA LEU A 92 14.89 9.97 10.50
C LEU A 92 15.76 11.24 10.44
N GLN A 93 16.68 11.34 9.48
CA GLN A 93 17.49 12.54 9.26
C GLN A 93 16.62 13.76 8.95
N MET A 94 15.66 13.62 8.04
CA MET A 94 14.69 14.68 7.73
C MET A 94 13.88 15.06 8.96
N ALA A 95 13.42 14.09 9.75
CA ALA A 95 12.63 14.34 10.95
C ALA A 95 13.40 15.16 11.99
N ILE A 96 14.70 14.89 12.19
CA ILE A 96 15.55 15.65 13.13
C ILE A 96 15.68 17.11 12.67
N ILE A 97 15.97 17.33 11.39
CA ILE A 97 16.12 18.68 10.82
C ILE A 97 14.82 19.46 10.95
N LEU A 98 13.67 18.86 10.57
CA LEU A 98 12.36 19.50 10.67
C LEU A 98 11.95 19.79 12.11
N THR A 99 12.29 18.91 13.04
CA THR A 99 12.02 19.12 14.47
C THR A 99 12.79 20.32 15.00
N TYR A 100 14.09 20.40 14.68
CA TYR A 100 14.95 21.49 15.12
C TYR A 100 14.54 22.84 14.50
N ALA A 101 14.40 22.90 13.18
CA ALA A 101 14.08 24.15 12.48
C ALA A 101 12.63 24.61 12.72
N GLY A 102 11.69 23.68 12.88
CA GLY A 102 10.27 23.98 13.07
C GLY A 102 9.86 24.20 14.53
N GLY A 103 10.72 23.89 15.49
CA GLY A 103 10.41 24.01 16.92
C GLY A 103 9.22 23.16 17.39
N LYS A 104 8.83 22.15 16.61
CA LYS A 104 7.64 21.32 16.84
C LYS A 104 7.96 19.83 16.66
N PRO A 105 7.28 18.93 17.40
CA PRO A 105 7.40 17.50 17.18
C PRO A 105 7.05 17.07 15.75
N VAL A 106 7.84 16.17 15.17
CA VAL A 106 7.55 15.57 13.86
C VAL A 106 6.99 14.15 14.01
N ILE A 107 5.82 13.89 13.45
CA ILE A 107 5.19 12.58 13.30
C ILE A 107 5.77 11.94 12.05
N LYS A 108 6.31 10.72 12.17
CA LYS A 108 7.03 10.03 11.09
C LYS A 108 6.15 8.89 10.57
N VAL A 109 5.84 8.89 9.28
CA VAL A 109 5.05 7.83 8.63
C VAL A 109 5.81 7.33 7.41
N GLY A 110 6.15 6.04 7.39
CA GLY A 110 6.77 5.41 6.24
C GLY A 110 5.75 5.06 5.16
N ARG A 111 6.08 5.28 3.89
CA ARG A 111 5.50 4.54 2.76
C ARG A 111 6.30 3.25 2.62
N ILE A 112 5.96 2.27 3.45
CA ILE A 112 6.74 1.05 3.66
C ILE A 112 5.81 -0.09 4.10
N ALA A 113 6.22 -1.33 3.89
CA ALA A 113 5.52 -2.54 4.34
C ALA A 113 4.09 -2.67 3.77
N GLY A 114 3.89 -2.32 2.50
CA GLY A 114 2.58 -2.49 1.87
C GLY A 114 2.32 -1.69 0.60
N GLN A 115 3.25 -0.85 0.14
CA GLN A 115 3.08 0.04 -1.01
C GLN A 115 3.30 -0.71 -2.35
N PHE A 116 2.66 -1.87 -2.51
CA PHE A 116 2.90 -2.82 -3.60
C PHE A 116 1.89 -2.73 -4.76
N ALA A 117 0.92 -1.81 -4.70
CA ALA A 117 -0.08 -1.60 -5.75
C ALA A 117 -0.07 -0.15 -6.24
N LYS A 118 -0.36 0.05 -7.52
CA LYS A 118 -0.40 1.38 -8.14
C LYS A 118 -1.59 1.53 -9.09
N PRO A 119 -2.31 2.68 -9.04
CA PRO A 119 -3.31 3.00 -10.05
C PRO A 119 -2.62 3.32 -11.38
N ARG A 120 -3.36 3.19 -12.48
CA ARG A 120 -2.89 3.50 -13.83
C ARG A 120 -3.95 4.29 -14.58
N SER A 121 -3.51 5.32 -15.30
CA SER A 121 -4.38 6.15 -16.14
C SER A 121 -4.94 5.38 -17.34
N SER A 122 -4.23 4.34 -17.80
CA SER A 122 -4.66 3.44 -18.88
C SER A 122 -4.56 1.98 -18.45
N ASN A 123 -5.48 1.16 -18.94
CA ASN A 123 -5.46 -0.29 -18.75
C ASN A 123 -4.33 -0.97 -19.54
N THR A 124 -3.83 -0.33 -20.60
CA THR A 124 -2.73 -0.79 -21.44
C THR A 124 -1.58 0.20 -21.48
N GLU A 125 -0.39 -0.27 -21.83
CA GLU A 125 0.80 0.53 -22.09
C GLU A 125 1.53 0.00 -23.32
N LYS A 126 2.17 0.89 -24.08
CA LYS A 126 3.03 0.51 -25.21
C LYS A 126 4.46 0.35 -24.73
N VAL A 127 5.01 -0.85 -24.86
CA VAL A 127 6.42 -1.15 -24.58
C VAL A 127 7.03 -1.76 -25.83
N ASN A 128 8.11 -1.14 -26.33
CA ASN A 128 8.80 -1.58 -27.55
C ASN A 128 7.86 -1.76 -28.77
N GLY A 129 6.86 -0.88 -28.90
CA GLY A 129 5.88 -0.92 -30.00
C GLY A 129 4.73 -1.90 -29.81
N ILE A 130 4.75 -2.74 -28.78
CA ILE A 130 3.68 -3.71 -28.46
C ILE A 130 2.79 -3.12 -27.38
N GLU A 131 1.48 -3.18 -27.58
CA GLU A 131 0.49 -2.81 -26.57
C GLU A 131 0.20 -4.00 -25.65
N ILE A 132 0.44 -3.85 -24.35
CA ILE A 132 0.24 -4.88 -23.33
C ILE A 132 -0.53 -4.29 -22.12
N PRO A 133 -1.17 -5.11 -21.27
CA PRO A 133 -1.81 -4.58 -20.08
C PRO A 133 -0.79 -3.88 -19.16
N SER A 134 -1.23 -2.82 -18.49
CA SER A 134 -0.37 -2.02 -17.63
C SER A 134 0.11 -2.81 -16.41
N TYR A 135 1.38 -2.66 -16.06
CA TYR A 135 1.88 -3.06 -14.73
C TYR A 135 1.15 -2.26 -13.63
N ARG A 136 0.60 -2.95 -12.62
CA ARG A 136 -0.23 -2.39 -11.53
C ARG A 136 0.39 -2.59 -10.13
N GLY A 137 1.68 -2.94 -10.08
CA GLY A 137 2.40 -3.17 -8.84
C GLY A 137 2.53 -4.66 -8.53
N ASP A 138 3.54 -5.00 -7.73
CA ASP A 138 3.98 -6.36 -7.45
C ASP A 138 2.96 -7.25 -6.73
N MET A 139 1.97 -6.63 -6.07
CA MET A 139 0.83 -7.32 -5.47
C MET A 139 -0.23 -7.73 -6.50
N VAL A 140 -0.18 -7.19 -7.71
CA VAL A 140 -1.15 -7.44 -8.78
C VAL A 140 -0.56 -8.30 -9.88
N ASN A 141 0.47 -7.80 -10.57
CA ASN A 141 1.13 -8.44 -11.70
C ASN A 141 2.62 -8.10 -11.69
N ARG A 142 3.36 -8.39 -12.76
CA ARG A 142 4.81 -8.28 -12.79
C ARG A 142 5.31 -7.24 -13.80
N PRO A 143 6.49 -6.62 -13.57
CA PRO A 143 6.99 -5.49 -14.35
C PRO A 143 7.61 -5.89 -15.71
N GLU A 144 7.89 -7.16 -15.96
CA GLU A 144 8.44 -7.63 -17.24
C GLU A 144 7.48 -7.29 -18.41
N PRO A 145 7.99 -6.77 -19.54
CA PRO A 145 7.18 -6.27 -20.64
C PRO A 145 6.71 -7.40 -21.57
N ILE A 146 6.09 -8.43 -21.00
CA ILE A 146 5.50 -9.56 -21.73
C ILE A 146 4.05 -9.75 -21.26
N GLU A 147 3.16 -10.13 -22.17
CA GLU A 147 1.72 -10.24 -21.89
C GLU A 147 1.42 -11.18 -20.72
N ALA A 148 2.09 -12.35 -20.68
CA ALA A 148 1.94 -13.32 -19.59
C ALA A 148 2.29 -12.75 -18.20
N ALA A 149 3.27 -11.85 -18.10
CA ALA A 149 3.67 -11.21 -16.84
C ALA A 149 2.65 -10.17 -16.37
N ARG A 150 1.79 -9.69 -17.28
CA ARG A 150 0.77 -8.67 -16.99
C ARG A 150 -0.55 -9.26 -16.51
N ILE A 151 -0.75 -10.57 -16.63
CA ILE A 151 -1.92 -11.27 -16.08
C ILE A 151 -1.91 -11.13 -14.55
N PRO A 152 -2.96 -10.55 -13.93
CA PRO A 152 -3.05 -10.44 -12.48
C PRO A 152 -3.06 -11.82 -11.81
N ASN A 153 -2.31 -11.96 -10.72
CA ASN A 153 -2.23 -13.22 -9.97
C ASN A 153 -2.58 -12.99 -8.49
N PRO A 154 -3.73 -13.51 -8.01
CA PRO A 154 -4.16 -13.32 -6.62
C PRO A 154 -3.15 -13.78 -5.58
N LYS A 155 -2.32 -14.79 -5.90
CA LYS A 155 -1.28 -15.31 -4.99
C LYS A 155 -0.23 -14.26 -4.62
N TYR A 156 -0.10 -13.19 -5.40
CA TYR A 156 0.78 -12.08 -5.08
C TYR A 156 0.29 -11.23 -3.91
N MET A 157 -0.99 -11.28 -3.53
CA MET A 157 -1.48 -10.69 -2.28
C MET A 157 -0.85 -11.37 -1.06
N MET A 158 -0.79 -12.71 -1.07
CA MET A 158 -0.13 -13.48 -0.01
C MET A 158 1.38 -13.16 0.07
N LYS A 159 2.05 -13.09 -1.08
CA LYS A 159 3.45 -12.66 -1.12
C LYS A 159 3.63 -11.24 -0.60
N GLY A 160 2.73 -10.32 -0.94
CA GLY A 160 2.73 -8.95 -0.46
C GLY A 160 2.59 -8.86 1.06
N TYR A 161 1.71 -9.66 1.66
CA TYR A 161 1.61 -9.79 3.11
C TYR A 161 2.92 -10.26 3.73
N ASN A 162 3.52 -11.35 3.21
CA ASN A 162 4.77 -11.88 3.76
C ASN A 162 5.92 -10.86 3.67
N MET A 163 6.02 -10.14 2.56
CA MET A 163 7.02 -9.08 2.38
C MET A 163 6.80 -7.93 3.37
N ALA A 164 5.55 -7.47 3.52
CA ALA A 164 5.18 -6.46 4.50
C ALA A 164 5.51 -6.88 5.94
N ALA A 165 5.19 -8.12 6.32
CA ALA A 165 5.45 -8.65 7.65
C ALA A 165 6.96 -8.82 7.94
N SER A 166 7.78 -9.00 6.90
CA SER A 166 9.24 -9.14 7.02
C SER A 166 10.03 -7.82 6.95
N THR A 167 9.35 -6.70 6.77
CA THR A 167 9.95 -5.36 6.60
C THR A 167 10.21 -4.69 7.94
#